data_AF-A0A8T9C8U6-F1
#
_entry.id   AF-A0A8T9C8U6-F1
#
_cell.length_a   1.000
_cell.length_b   1.000
_cell.length_c   1.000
_cell.angle_alpha   90.00
_cell.angle_beta   90.00
_cell.angle_gamma   90.00
#
_symmetry.space_group_name_H-M   'P 1'
#
loop_
_entity.id
_entity.type
_entity.pdbx_description
1 polymer ?
#
loop_
_entity_poly.entity_id
_entity_poly.type
_entity_poly.pdbx_seq_one_letter_code
_entity_poly.pdbx_strand_id
1 'polypeptide(L)'
;MDTKKPSPSGVTFDARTSELGVVYSPPPGVCDSECVDCGSQYRSIQSQGARQLVYGDVYSEAEAREICALYAKDIREDLEFLRSKISSHGNTIINRWKKKSRDKRSTDLQKAYPQIFPQQWTAPRIQYEHGNATWRERPEFHQALLLPFLNLEVLTDDPFKLLSLLHYRTKFEPQDWVSFDLRQTTSSWESGGVRVDFADCCVVLHGANYGKVVSWNTEQAHRWDIAGFPRGKLILEAQQILLQFLRKTVEQLLNGIDREGSADKWAELEASHFRRSVGSESWSAFSNEAFSAPIFDVSRLVESSQVRLAEAEDHLWLLQTDPEYFQDAIKNGSQGRIFKINDPQPWNRSIAINIWAEPLERVFMWRSIAEEVEHLKVQYMAFRDQVHIGERLPPKLERAFGSLELLLINILNRSTKHLLSLLPRMVAFHDLYCIDYSQPGDIIASLRDKDHGNDQAIVLHRPIILVFIATWFGSREPNGI
;
A
#
# COMPACT_ATOMS: atom_id res chain seq x y z
N MET A 1 -3.62 -37.37 -4.22
CA MET A 1 -3.19 -36.07 -3.66
C MET A 1 -1.93 -36.33 -2.87
N ASP A 2 -0.90 -35.50 -3.00
CA ASP A 2 0.31 -35.69 -2.22
C ASP A 2 0.12 -35.15 -0.80
N THR A 3 0.35 -36.02 0.19
CA THR A 3 0.30 -35.70 1.62
C THR A 3 1.69 -35.47 2.20
N LYS A 4 2.75 -35.61 1.39
CA LYS A 4 4.12 -35.30 1.81
C LYS A 4 4.32 -33.79 1.85
N LYS A 5 5.05 -33.33 2.87
CA LYS A 5 5.54 -31.96 2.93
C LYS A 5 6.69 -31.79 1.92
N PRO A 6 6.87 -30.59 1.34
CA PRO A 6 8.01 -30.27 0.50
C PRO A 6 9.34 -30.63 1.17
N SER A 7 10.30 -31.13 0.38
CA SER A 7 11.64 -31.42 0.90
C SER A 7 12.45 -30.12 1.05
N PRO A 8 13.23 -29.95 2.14
CA PRO A 8 14.18 -28.85 2.27
C PRO A 8 15.10 -28.71 1.07
N SER A 9 15.38 -27.46 0.67
CA SER A 9 16.32 -27.16 -0.41
C SER A 9 17.74 -26.87 0.11
N GLY A 10 17.89 -26.63 1.41
CA GLY A 10 19.19 -26.49 2.07
C GLY A 10 19.06 -26.04 3.53
N VAL A 11 20.18 -25.56 4.07
CA VAL A 11 20.24 -24.87 5.37
C VAL A 11 20.93 -23.51 5.24
N THR A 12 20.52 -22.56 6.07
CA THR A 12 21.20 -21.28 6.31
C THR A 12 21.71 -21.22 7.74
N PHE A 13 22.73 -20.39 8.01
CA PHE A 13 23.31 -20.20 9.34
C PHE A 13 23.02 -18.79 9.86
N ASP A 14 22.36 -18.69 11.01
CA ASP A 14 22.14 -17.43 11.71
C ASP A 14 23.34 -17.13 12.62
N ALA A 15 24.21 -16.21 12.19
CA ALA A 15 25.39 -15.82 12.96
C ALA A 15 25.07 -15.12 14.30
N ARG A 16 23.83 -14.67 14.55
CA ARG A 16 23.43 -14.04 15.81
C ARG A 16 23.01 -15.04 16.87
N THR A 17 22.40 -16.16 16.48
CA THR A 17 21.97 -17.21 17.43
C THR A 17 22.78 -18.51 17.32
N SER A 18 23.65 -18.63 16.32
CA SER A 18 24.42 -19.83 15.99
C SER A 18 23.53 -21.04 15.63
N GLU A 19 22.33 -20.77 15.11
CA GLU A 19 21.34 -21.78 14.72
C GLU A 19 21.37 -22.05 13.21
N LEU A 20 21.04 -23.28 12.81
CA LEU A 20 20.78 -23.64 11.41
C LEU A 20 19.28 -23.52 11.11
N GLY A 21 18.93 -22.64 10.18
CA GLY A 21 17.58 -22.51 9.63
C GLY A 21 17.41 -23.39 8.39
N VAL A 22 16.24 -23.98 8.20
CA VAL A 22 15.90 -24.72 6.97
C VAL A 22 15.39 -23.75 5.91
N VAL A 23 15.87 -23.88 4.67
CA VAL A 23 15.44 -23.04 3.54
C VAL A 23 14.74 -23.84 2.45
N TYR A 24 13.78 -23.20 1.78
CA TYR A 24 12.96 -23.78 0.72
C TYR A 24 13.06 -22.94 -0.54
N SER A 25 13.41 -23.55 -1.66
CA SER A 25 13.37 -22.90 -2.97
C SER A 25 11.92 -22.52 -3.33
N PRO A 26 11.73 -21.45 -4.13
CA PRO A 26 10.52 -21.31 -4.93
C PRO A 26 10.24 -22.59 -5.75
N PRO A 27 8.98 -22.84 -6.15
CA PRO A 27 8.65 -23.88 -7.11
C PRO A 27 9.52 -23.76 -8.36
N PRO A 28 9.93 -24.87 -9.02
CA PRO A 28 10.80 -24.82 -10.19
C PRO A 28 10.11 -24.07 -11.35
N GLY A 29 10.49 -22.81 -11.52
CA GLY A 29 10.10 -21.98 -12.65
C GLY A 29 10.99 -22.19 -13.87
N VAL A 30 10.52 -21.71 -15.03
CA VAL A 30 11.30 -21.67 -16.28
C VAL A 30 12.29 -20.48 -16.30
N CYS A 31 12.27 -19.64 -15.26
CA CYS A 31 12.99 -18.37 -15.21
C CYS A 31 14.25 -18.45 -14.32
N ASP A 32 15.20 -17.56 -14.59
CA ASP A 32 16.43 -17.42 -13.82
C ASP A 32 16.18 -16.99 -12.35
N SER A 33 17.17 -17.23 -11.49
CA SER A 33 17.09 -16.97 -10.04
C SER A 33 16.88 -15.51 -9.64
N GLU A 34 17.05 -14.57 -10.58
CA GLU A 34 16.88 -13.13 -10.39
C GLU A 34 15.51 -12.61 -10.89
N CYS A 35 14.62 -13.51 -11.32
CA CYS A 35 13.29 -13.13 -11.79
C CYS A 35 12.45 -12.46 -10.69
N VAL A 36 12.18 -11.17 -10.88
CA VAL A 36 11.40 -10.32 -9.95
C VAL A 36 10.00 -10.88 -9.70
N ASP A 37 9.30 -11.33 -10.74
CA ASP A 37 7.96 -11.90 -10.63
C ASP A 37 7.95 -13.13 -9.72
N CYS A 38 8.87 -14.09 -9.94
CA CYS A 38 9.06 -15.26 -9.08
C CYS A 38 9.39 -14.86 -7.63
N GLY A 39 10.29 -13.89 -7.44
CA GLY A 39 10.67 -13.37 -6.12
C GLY A 39 9.54 -12.61 -5.40
N SER A 40 8.56 -12.09 -6.14
CA SER A 40 7.36 -11.45 -5.58
C SER A 40 6.40 -12.49 -4.98
N GLN A 41 6.37 -13.71 -5.53
CA GLN A 41 5.50 -14.82 -5.13
C GLN A 41 6.09 -15.64 -3.98
N TYR A 42 7.40 -15.90 -3.99
CA TYR A 42 8.12 -16.71 -3.02
C TYR A 42 9.40 -16.03 -2.55
N ARG A 43 9.72 -16.17 -1.26
CA ARG A 43 11.00 -15.72 -0.70
C ARG A 43 12.14 -16.50 -1.34
N SER A 44 13.13 -15.81 -1.93
CA SER A 44 14.33 -16.46 -2.46
C SER A 44 15.16 -17.13 -1.35
N ILE A 45 15.98 -18.13 -1.72
CA ILE A 45 16.90 -18.81 -0.79
C ILE A 45 17.81 -17.78 -0.08
N GLN A 46 18.34 -16.82 -0.85
CA GLN A 46 19.20 -15.75 -0.33
C GLN A 46 18.46 -14.88 0.70
N SER A 47 17.20 -14.51 0.44
CA SER A 47 16.41 -13.72 1.38
C SER A 47 16.14 -14.46 2.70
N GLN A 48 15.89 -15.78 2.64
CA GLN A 48 15.74 -16.65 3.81
C GLN A 48 17.02 -16.77 4.66
N GLY A 49 18.16 -16.28 4.16
CA GLY A 49 19.37 -16.09 4.96
C GLY A 49 19.17 -15.14 6.15
N ALA A 50 18.19 -14.23 6.07
CA ALA A 50 17.79 -13.38 7.18
C ALA A 50 16.69 -14.07 8.02
N ARG A 51 16.92 -14.22 9.34
CA ARG A 51 16.06 -14.92 10.32
C ARG A 51 14.57 -14.57 10.21
N GLN A 52 14.25 -13.30 9.98
CA GLN A 52 12.88 -12.78 9.88
C GLN A 52 12.19 -13.10 8.55
N LEU A 53 12.95 -13.50 7.54
CA LEU A 53 12.47 -13.90 6.21
C LEU A 53 12.47 -15.43 6.04
N VAL A 54 12.79 -16.22 7.08
CA VAL A 54 12.55 -17.68 7.08
C VAL A 54 11.05 -17.94 7.24
N TYR A 55 10.52 -18.92 6.50
CA TYR A 55 9.13 -19.35 6.63
C TYR A 55 8.81 -19.86 8.05
N GLY A 56 7.56 -19.67 8.49
CA GLY A 56 7.05 -20.07 9.80
C GLY A 56 6.79 -21.57 9.87
N ASP A 57 5.76 -22.01 9.14
CA ASP A 57 5.45 -23.43 8.92
C ASP A 57 5.61 -23.83 7.45
N VAL A 58 5.61 -25.16 7.22
CA VAL A 58 5.68 -25.80 5.91
C VAL A 58 4.54 -26.81 5.80
N TYR A 59 3.81 -26.75 4.69
CA TYR A 59 2.60 -27.56 4.44
C TYR A 59 2.73 -28.39 3.17
N SER A 60 2.12 -29.58 3.19
CA SER A 60 1.79 -30.35 1.99
C SER A 60 0.70 -29.64 1.17
N GLU A 61 0.55 -30.03 -0.09
CA GLU A 61 -0.52 -29.51 -0.96
C GLU A 61 -1.93 -29.84 -0.41
N ALA A 62 -2.06 -30.96 0.33
CA ALA A 62 -3.31 -31.32 1.02
C ALA A 62 -3.65 -30.34 2.16
N GLU A 63 -2.71 -30.10 3.09
CA GLU A 63 -2.87 -29.11 4.18
C GLU A 63 -3.12 -27.71 3.61
N ALA A 64 -2.37 -27.30 2.58
CA ALA A 64 -2.54 -26.00 1.92
C ALA A 64 -3.95 -25.83 1.33
N ARG A 65 -4.50 -26.88 0.70
CA ARG A 65 -5.85 -26.90 0.15
C ARG A 65 -6.92 -26.77 1.22
N GLU A 66 -6.76 -27.43 2.37
CA GLU A 66 -7.67 -27.31 3.50
C GLU A 66 -7.66 -25.90 4.11
N ILE A 67 -6.46 -25.32 4.32
CA ILE A 67 -6.27 -23.96 4.83
C ILE A 67 -6.94 -22.92 3.91
N CYS A 68 -6.63 -22.94 2.62
CA CYS A 68 -7.19 -21.96 1.67
C CYS A 68 -8.70 -22.12 1.46
N ALA A 69 -9.20 -23.37 1.47
CA ALA A 69 -10.64 -23.63 1.37
C ALA A 69 -11.41 -23.14 2.61
N LEU A 70 -10.83 -23.28 3.82
CA LEU A 70 -11.42 -22.76 5.06
C LEU A 70 -11.51 -21.23 5.02
N TYR A 71 -10.41 -20.53 4.70
CA TYR A 71 -10.45 -19.07 4.57
C TYR A 71 -11.49 -18.60 3.54
N ALA A 72 -11.50 -19.20 2.33
CA ALA A 72 -12.43 -18.81 1.27
C ALA A 72 -13.90 -19.13 1.60
N LYS A 73 -14.14 -20.15 2.43
CA LYS A 73 -15.47 -20.43 2.99
C LYS A 73 -15.88 -19.35 3.98
N ASP A 74 -15.05 -19.07 4.99
CA ASP A 74 -15.36 -18.10 6.06
C ASP A 74 -15.57 -16.68 5.50
N ILE A 75 -14.71 -16.25 4.56
CA ILE A 75 -14.85 -15.00 3.81
C ILE A 75 -16.24 -14.91 3.16
N ARG A 76 -16.72 -15.99 2.53
CA ARG A 76 -18.02 -16.02 1.85
C ARG A 76 -19.18 -15.98 2.84
N GLU A 77 -19.13 -16.78 3.91
CA GLU A 77 -20.17 -16.82 4.94
C GLU A 77 -20.32 -15.46 5.66
N ASP A 78 -19.20 -14.78 5.96
CA ASP A 78 -19.23 -13.44 6.55
C ASP A 78 -19.70 -12.37 5.56
N LEU A 79 -19.29 -12.45 4.30
CA LEU A 79 -19.75 -11.54 3.24
C LEU A 79 -21.26 -11.65 3.00
N GLU A 80 -21.79 -12.87 2.90
CA GLU A 80 -23.23 -13.14 2.75
C GLU A 80 -24.02 -12.66 3.97
N PHE A 81 -23.52 -12.92 5.19
CA PHE A 81 -24.10 -12.40 6.42
C PHE A 81 -24.17 -10.86 6.41
N LEU A 82 -23.06 -10.20 6.08
CA LEU A 82 -22.97 -8.74 6.07
C LEU A 82 -23.89 -8.12 5.01
N ARG A 83 -23.92 -8.66 3.79
CA ARG A 83 -24.85 -8.25 2.72
C ARG A 83 -26.31 -8.35 3.19
N SER A 84 -26.68 -9.49 3.78
CA SER A 84 -28.01 -9.71 4.34
C SER A 84 -28.37 -8.69 5.43
N LYS A 85 -27.47 -8.44 6.40
CA LYS A 85 -27.71 -7.49 7.49
C LYS A 85 -27.71 -6.02 7.09
N ILE A 86 -26.94 -5.62 6.08
CA ILE A 86 -27.03 -4.27 5.51
C ILE A 86 -28.37 -4.07 4.80
N SER A 87 -28.79 -5.03 3.97
CA SER A 87 -30.06 -4.94 3.23
C SER A 87 -31.28 -4.88 4.16
N SER A 88 -31.29 -5.68 5.24
CA SER A 88 -32.40 -5.78 6.20
C SER A 88 -32.36 -4.74 7.34
N HIS A 89 -31.21 -4.16 7.68
CA HIS A 89 -31.10 -3.27 8.85
C HIS A 89 -30.19 -2.03 8.63
N GLY A 90 -29.87 -1.66 7.39
CA GLY A 90 -28.96 -0.55 7.06
C GLY A 90 -29.29 0.76 7.80
N ASN A 91 -30.57 1.14 7.89
CA ASN A 91 -30.99 2.32 8.65
C ASN A 91 -30.61 2.22 10.13
N THR A 92 -30.79 1.04 10.75
CA THR A 92 -30.47 0.80 12.16
C THR A 92 -28.96 0.85 12.40
N ILE A 93 -28.15 0.26 11.52
CA ILE A 93 -26.67 0.29 11.58
C ILE A 93 -26.19 1.76 11.55
N ILE A 94 -26.62 2.54 10.55
CA ILE A 94 -26.26 3.96 10.40
C ILE A 94 -26.68 4.76 11.64
N ASN A 95 -27.95 4.63 12.05
CA ASN A 95 -28.50 5.42 13.16
C ASN A 95 -27.83 5.06 14.50
N ARG A 96 -27.51 3.79 14.77
CA ARG A 96 -26.83 3.37 16.01
C ARG A 96 -25.36 3.75 16.01
N TRP A 97 -24.66 3.64 14.88
CA TRP A 97 -23.24 4.02 14.79
C TRP A 97 -23.03 5.53 14.90
N LYS A 98 -23.75 6.34 14.10
CA LYS A 98 -23.61 7.81 14.10
C LYS A 98 -24.02 8.47 15.43
N LYS A 99 -24.80 7.79 16.27
CA LYS A 99 -25.19 8.27 17.62
C LYS A 99 -24.13 7.99 18.71
N LYS A 100 -23.09 7.20 18.44
CA LYS A 100 -22.05 6.90 19.44
C LYS A 100 -20.98 7.99 19.45
N SER A 101 -20.63 8.45 20.65
CA SER A 101 -19.44 9.29 20.87
C SER A 101 -18.17 8.54 20.44
N ARG A 102 -17.08 9.27 20.21
CA ARG A 102 -15.76 8.71 19.87
C ARG A 102 -15.36 7.56 20.80
N ASP A 103 -15.47 7.77 22.11
CA ASP A 103 -15.06 6.77 23.10
C ASP A 103 -15.95 5.52 23.07
N LYS A 104 -17.27 5.69 22.90
CA LYS A 104 -18.20 4.56 22.74
C LYS A 104 -17.92 3.78 21.45
N ARG A 105 -17.56 4.48 20.36
CA ARG A 105 -17.09 3.84 19.13
C ARG A 105 -15.81 3.04 19.38
N SER A 106 -14.82 3.60 20.08
CA SER A 106 -13.60 2.88 20.45
C SER A 106 -13.89 1.62 21.26
N THR A 107 -14.68 1.74 22.33
CA THR A 107 -15.02 0.61 23.21
C THR A 107 -15.72 -0.53 22.46
N ASP A 108 -16.63 -0.21 21.54
CA ASP A 108 -17.36 -1.25 20.80
C ASP A 108 -16.50 -1.90 19.69
N LEU A 109 -15.63 -1.13 19.03
CA LEU A 109 -14.64 -1.68 18.10
C LEU A 109 -13.65 -2.61 18.81
N GLN A 110 -13.16 -2.22 20.00
CA GLN A 110 -12.28 -3.06 20.83
C GLN A 110 -12.98 -4.32 21.36
N LYS A 111 -14.30 -4.31 21.57
CA LYS A 111 -15.05 -5.55 21.86
C LYS A 111 -15.13 -6.47 20.64
N ALA A 112 -15.26 -5.92 19.44
CA ALA A 112 -15.33 -6.69 18.20
C ALA A 112 -13.96 -7.29 17.82
N TYR A 113 -12.88 -6.54 18.07
CA TYR A 113 -11.52 -6.87 17.68
C TYR A 113 -10.54 -6.28 18.71
N PRO A 114 -10.27 -6.99 19.83
CA PRO A 114 -9.46 -6.49 20.95
C PRO A 114 -8.04 -6.04 20.59
N GLN A 115 -7.46 -6.65 19.55
CA GLN A 115 -6.12 -6.39 19.03
C GLN A 115 -6.07 -5.30 17.95
N ILE A 116 -7.17 -4.56 17.73
CA ILE A 116 -7.19 -3.43 16.80
C ILE A 116 -6.13 -2.38 17.16
N PHE A 117 -5.34 -1.96 16.18
CA PHE A 117 -4.25 -1.03 16.44
C PHE A 117 -4.79 0.37 16.81
N PRO A 118 -4.19 1.12 17.76
CA PRO A 118 -4.84 2.34 18.26
C PRO A 118 -4.73 3.52 17.30
N GLN A 119 -3.55 3.76 16.71
CA GLN A 119 -3.24 4.98 15.96
C GLN A 119 -3.21 4.78 14.44
N GLN A 120 -3.40 5.88 13.69
CA GLN A 120 -3.14 5.93 12.27
C GLN A 120 -1.64 5.75 11.94
N TRP A 121 -1.35 5.38 10.69
CA TRP A 121 0.01 5.07 10.21
C TRP A 121 0.66 3.87 10.93
N THR A 122 -0.14 2.81 11.12
CA THR A 122 0.23 1.58 11.85
C THR A 122 1.58 1.00 11.48
N ALA A 123 1.85 0.72 10.19
CA ALA A 123 3.11 0.12 9.75
C ALA A 123 4.37 0.98 10.08
N PRO A 124 4.46 2.27 9.66
CA PRO A 124 5.62 3.09 10.02
C PRO A 124 5.71 3.40 11.52
N ARG A 125 4.59 3.42 12.26
CA ARG A 125 4.63 3.52 13.74
C ARG A 125 5.24 2.29 14.40
N ILE A 126 4.83 1.09 14.00
CA ILE A 126 5.41 -0.15 14.52
C ILE A 126 6.92 -0.18 14.22
N GLN A 127 7.32 0.20 13.00
CA GLN A 127 8.73 0.33 12.64
C GLN A 127 9.47 1.37 13.50
N TYR A 128 8.86 2.53 13.76
CA TYR A 128 9.47 3.61 14.54
C TYR A 128 9.56 3.32 16.04
N GLU A 129 8.47 2.90 16.64
CA GLU A 129 8.31 2.73 18.09
C GLU A 129 8.90 1.39 18.59
N HIS A 130 9.09 0.42 17.68
CA HIS A 130 9.55 -0.94 18.00
C HIS A 130 10.70 -1.46 17.13
N GLY A 131 11.32 -0.59 16.31
CA GLY A 131 12.46 -0.93 15.46
C GLY A 131 12.09 -1.92 14.35
N ASN A 132 13.03 -2.80 14.00
CA ASN A 132 12.79 -3.90 13.05
C ASN A 132 11.91 -4.99 13.70
N ALA A 133 10.67 -4.68 14.07
CA ALA A 133 9.72 -5.60 14.68
C ALA A 133 9.44 -6.79 13.72
N THR A 134 10.07 -7.93 13.98
CA THR A 134 9.89 -9.15 13.18
C THR A 134 8.69 -9.95 13.67
N TRP A 135 8.12 -10.79 12.79
CA TRP A 135 7.01 -11.67 13.16
C TRP A 135 7.36 -12.68 14.27
N ARG A 136 8.65 -12.99 14.45
CA ARG A 136 9.14 -13.91 15.50
C ARG A 136 9.24 -13.24 16.86
N GLU A 137 9.65 -11.97 16.89
CA GLU A 137 9.89 -11.22 18.13
C GLU A 137 8.63 -10.51 18.61
N ARG A 138 7.82 -10.00 17.66
CA ARG A 138 6.62 -9.19 17.91
C ARG A 138 5.37 -9.76 17.17
N PRO A 139 5.02 -11.05 17.40
CA PRO A 139 3.90 -11.69 16.69
C PRO A 139 2.55 -11.01 16.92
N GLU A 140 2.39 -10.22 17.99
CA GLU A 140 1.17 -9.45 18.28
C GLU A 140 0.85 -8.40 17.19
N PHE A 141 1.84 -7.96 16.41
CA PHE A 141 1.63 -7.00 15.32
C PHE A 141 1.21 -7.63 13.99
N HIS A 142 1.22 -8.96 13.86
CA HIS A 142 0.94 -9.65 12.59
C HIS A 142 -0.34 -9.16 11.92
N GLN A 143 -1.46 -9.11 12.66
CA GLN A 143 -2.75 -8.70 12.09
C GLN A 143 -2.84 -7.17 11.85
N ALA A 144 -2.14 -6.36 12.64
CA ALA A 144 -2.03 -4.91 12.43
C ALA A 144 -1.19 -4.58 11.18
N LEU A 145 -0.23 -5.42 10.83
CA LEU A 145 0.61 -5.32 9.64
C LEU A 145 -0.03 -5.94 8.39
N LEU A 146 -0.97 -6.90 8.54
CA LEU A 146 -1.84 -7.34 7.45
C LEU A 146 -2.87 -6.27 7.05
N LEU A 147 -3.38 -5.50 8.03
CA LEU A 147 -4.46 -4.51 7.85
C LEU A 147 -4.06 -3.13 8.41
N PRO A 148 -3.00 -2.46 7.89
CA PRO A 148 -2.47 -1.22 8.47
C PRO A 148 -3.42 -0.01 8.35
N PHE A 149 -4.47 -0.11 7.55
CA PHE A 149 -5.55 0.87 7.46
C PHE A 149 -6.64 0.67 8.54
N LEU A 150 -6.65 -0.48 9.24
CA LEU A 150 -7.67 -0.86 10.21
C LEU A 150 -7.23 -0.51 11.65
N ASN A 151 -7.38 0.77 12.01
CA ASN A 151 -7.01 1.30 13.32
C ASN A 151 -8.16 2.10 13.98
N LEU A 152 -8.10 2.28 15.30
CA LEU A 152 -9.13 2.97 16.08
C LEU A 152 -9.23 4.44 15.73
N GLU A 153 -8.12 5.17 15.61
CA GLU A 153 -8.10 6.61 15.31
C GLU A 153 -8.94 6.92 14.06
N VAL A 154 -8.66 6.26 12.93
CA VAL A 154 -9.40 6.48 11.67
C VAL A 154 -10.89 6.12 11.79
N LEU A 155 -11.25 5.01 12.44
CA LEU A 155 -12.65 4.57 12.55
C LEU A 155 -13.46 5.34 13.62
N THR A 156 -12.79 5.91 14.62
CA THR A 156 -13.43 6.64 15.74
C THR A 156 -13.43 8.15 15.56
N ASP A 157 -12.57 8.70 14.71
CA ASP A 157 -12.62 10.12 14.37
C ASP A 157 -13.77 10.40 13.40
N ASP A 158 -13.82 9.69 12.26
CA ASP A 158 -14.87 9.85 11.25
C ASP A 158 -15.83 8.64 11.21
N PRO A 159 -17.11 8.80 11.62
CA PRO A 159 -18.06 7.69 11.62
C PRO A 159 -18.38 7.18 10.22
N PHE A 160 -18.13 7.96 9.16
CA PHE A 160 -18.31 7.49 7.79
C PHE A 160 -17.26 6.44 7.39
N LYS A 161 -16.05 6.42 7.96
CA LYS A 161 -15.01 5.44 7.59
C LYS A 161 -15.46 3.99 7.79
N LEU A 162 -16.05 3.66 8.94
CA LEU A 162 -16.59 2.32 9.17
C LEU A 162 -17.75 2.00 8.21
N LEU A 163 -18.62 2.97 7.93
CA LEU A 163 -19.77 2.78 7.03
C LEU A 163 -19.32 2.58 5.57
N SER A 164 -18.33 3.35 5.10
CA SER A 164 -17.69 3.18 3.80
C SER A 164 -16.97 1.85 3.70
N LEU A 165 -16.18 1.47 4.70
CA LEU A 165 -15.47 0.19 4.74
C LEU A 165 -16.47 -0.97 4.64
N LEU A 166 -17.54 -0.92 5.44
CA LEU A 166 -18.61 -1.90 5.45
C LEU A 166 -19.37 -1.93 4.10
N HIS A 167 -19.63 -0.78 3.48
CA HIS A 167 -20.26 -0.70 2.17
C HIS A 167 -19.38 -1.29 1.06
N TYR A 168 -18.15 -0.80 0.90
CA TYR A 168 -17.31 -1.18 -0.23
C TYR A 168 -16.79 -2.63 -0.10
N ARG A 169 -16.52 -3.13 1.11
CA ARG A 169 -16.17 -4.55 1.34
C ARG A 169 -17.36 -5.52 1.22
N THR A 170 -18.60 -5.02 1.11
CA THR A 170 -19.78 -5.87 0.85
C THR A 170 -20.38 -5.69 -0.54
N LYS A 171 -20.19 -4.53 -1.17
CA LYS A 171 -20.65 -4.25 -2.54
C LYS A 171 -19.83 -4.98 -3.59
N PHE A 172 -18.52 -5.08 -3.38
CA PHE A 172 -17.58 -5.76 -4.29
C PHE A 172 -17.29 -7.19 -3.82
N GLU A 173 -16.76 -8.02 -4.71
CA GLU A 173 -16.34 -9.38 -4.38
C GLU A 173 -14.92 -9.41 -3.76
N PRO A 174 -14.55 -10.45 -2.99
CA PRO A 174 -13.23 -10.53 -2.36
C PRO A 174 -12.07 -10.48 -3.37
N GLN A 175 -12.29 -11.02 -4.58
CA GLN A 175 -11.35 -10.96 -5.70
C GLN A 175 -11.00 -9.52 -6.12
N ASP A 176 -11.95 -8.58 -6.04
CA ASP A 176 -11.78 -7.20 -6.56
C ASP A 176 -10.80 -6.42 -5.68
N TRP A 177 -10.59 -6.89 -4.44
CA TRP A 177 -9.69 -6.30 -3.45
C TRP A 177 -8.28 -6.88 -3.47
N VAL A 178 -8.03 -7.97 -4.21
CA VAL A 178 -6.76 -8.74 -4.16
C VAL A 178 -5.54 -7.86 -4.42
N SER A 179 -5.58 -7.01 -5.45
CA SER A 179 -4.47 -6.10 -5.76
C SER A 179 -4.24 -5.04 -4.67
N PHE A 180 -5.30 -4.59 -3.99
CA PHE A 180 -5.18 -3.65 -2.86
C PHE A 180 -4.61 -4.36 -1.63
N ASP A 181 -5.18 -5.51 -1.25
CA ASP A 181 -4.79 -6.27 -0.06
C ASP A 181 -3.34 -6.78 -0.20
N LEU A 182 -2.92 -7.22 -1.39
CA LEU A 182 -1.51 -7.51 -1.70
C LEU A 182 -0.61 -6.30 -1.40
N ARG A 183 -0.92 -5.11 -1.94
CA ARG A 183 -0.14 -3.88 -1.71
C ARG A 183 -0.02 -3.54 -0.23
N GLN A 184 -1.06 -3.74 0.57
CA GLN A 184 -1.00 -3.48 2.02
C GLN A 184 0.02 -4.38 2.74
N THR A 185 0.20 -5.62 2.27
CA THR A 185 1.14 -6.57 2.89
C THR A 185 2.59 -6.46 2.40
N THR A 186 2.85 -5.80 1.26
CA THR A 186 4.18 -5.77 0.60
C THR A 186 5.30 -5.34 1.55
N SER A 187 5.14 -4.22 2.25
CA SER A 187 6.20 -3.72 3.14
C SER A 187 6.52 -4.69 4.27
N SER A 188 5.50 -5.31 4.88
CA SER A 188 5.70 -6.24 5.99
C SER A 188 6.16 -7.63 5.54
N TRP A 189 5.87 -8.02 4.29
CA TRP A 189 6.47 -9.19 3.66
C TRP A 189 7.98 -9.00 3.49
N GLU A 190 8.39 -7.89 2.89
CA GLU A 190 9.79 -7.53 2.63
C GLU A 190 10.59 -7.36 3.93
N SER A 191 10.01 -6.72 4.95
CA SER A 191 10.68 -6.52 6.24
C SER A 191 10.69 -7.75 7.15
N GLY A 192 9.88 -8.78 6.86
CA GLY A 192 9.65 -9.90 7.78
C GLY A 192 8.81 -9.53 9.01
N GLY A 193 7.97 -8.50 8.91
CA GLY A 193 7.04 -8.08 9.96
C GLY A 193 5.79 -8.95 10.07
N VAL A 194 5.34 -9.56 8.96
CA VAL A 194 4.28 -10.59 8.98
C VAL A 194 4.87 -11.99 8.90
N ARG A 195 4.22 -12.94 9.59
CA ARG A 195 4.54 -14.36 9.50
C ARG A 195 4.13 -14.88 8.14
N VAL A 196 4.97 -15.69 7.51
CA VAL A 196 4.75 -16.27 6.19
C VAL A 196 5.04 -17.75 6.23
N ASP A 197 4.14 -18.59 5.73
CA ASP A 197 4.29 -20.05 5.70
C ASP A 197 4.46 -20.55 4.26
N PHE A 198 5.03 -21.75 4.08
CA PHE A 198 5.40 -22.29 2.76
C PHE A 198 4.56 -23.50 2.35
N ALA A 199 4.20 -23.55 1.06
CA ALA A 199 3.78 -24.76 0.36
C ALA A 199 4.17 -24.66 -1.11
N ASP A 200 4.48 -25.79 -1.75
CA ASP A 200 4.88 -25.89 -3.16
C ASP A 200 3.65 -25.92 -4.08
N CYS A 201 2.80 -24.89 -3.97
CA CYS A 201 1.55 -24.75 -4.72
C CYS A 201 1.08 -23.29 -4.76
N CYS A 202 0.21 -22.97 -5.71
CA CYS A 202 -0.40 -21.65 -5.87
C CYS A 202 -1.88 -21.65 -5.46
N VAL A 203 -2.43 -20.45 -5.28
CA VAL A 203 -3.82 -20.18 -4.91
C VAL A 203 -4.44 -19.29 -5.99
N VAL A 204 -5.62 -19.68 -6.48
CA VAL A 204 -6.42 -18.85 -7.38
C VAL A 204 -7.20 -17.82 -6.53
N LEU A 205 -7.04 -16.54 -6.84
CA LEU A 205 -7.67 -15.44 -6.10
C LEU A 205 -8.76 -14.72 -6.91
N HIS A 206 -9.37 -15.41 -7.90
CA HIS A 206 -10.45 -14.86 -8.71
C HIS A 206 -11.48 -15.91 -9.17
N GLY A 207 -12.66 -15.42 -9.53
CA GLY A 207 -13.77 -16.17 -10.10
C GLY A 207 -14.31 -17.28 -9.18
N ALA A 208 -15.01 -18.24 -9.79
CA ALA A 208 -15.57 -19.39 -9.07
C ALA A 208 -14.51 -20.32 -8.43
N ASN A 209 -13.22 -20.13 -8.73
CA ASN A 209 -12.11 -20.86 -8.14
C ASN A 209 -11.44 -20.11 -6.96
N TYR A 210 -12.04 -19.02 -6.45
CA TYR A 210 -11.48 -18.25 -5.33
C TYR A 210 -11.10 -19.14 -4.12
N GLY A 211 -9.82 -19.11 -3.73
CA GLY A 211 -9.24 -19.93 -2.66
C GLY A 211 -8.83 -21.35 -3.05
N LYS A 212 -8.96 -21.74 -4.33
CA LYS A 212 -8.58 -23.07 -4.81
C LYS A 212 -7.06 -23.18 -4.98
N VAL A 213 -6.49 -24.25 -4.45
CA VAL A 213 -5.08 -24.59 -4.65
C VAL A 213 -4.85 -25.29 -5.98
N VAL A 214 -3.82 -24.84 -6.71
CA VAL A 214 -3.37 -25.31 -8.04
C VAL A 214 -1.85 -25.42 -8.08
N SER A 215 -1.29 -26.16 -9.04
CA SER A 215 0.16 -26.24 -9.25
C SER A 215 0.74 -24.93 -9.80
N TRP A 216 2.06 -24.72 -9.62
CA TRP A 216 2.76 -23.56 -10.18
C TRP A 216 2.64 -23.51 -11.72
N ASN A 217 2.40 -22.32 -12.25
CA ASN A 217 2.48 -22.00 -13.67
C ASN A 217 3.13 -20.62 -13.83
N THR A 218 4.34 -20.59 -14.41
CA THR A 218 5.13 -19.35 -14.55
C THR A 218 4.33 -18.21 -15.20
N GLU A 219 3.66 -18.44 -16.32
CA GLU A 219 2.95 -17.34 -17.01
C GLU A 219 1.78 -16.77 -16.21
N GLN A 220 1.01 -17.62 -15.53
CA GLN A 220 -0.10 -17.20 -14.67
C GLN A 220 0.40 -16.50 -13.39
N ALA A 221 1.51 -16.98 -12.83
CA ALA A 221 2.10 -16.40 -11.62
C ALA A 221 2.72 -15.02 -11.87
N HIS A 222 3.31 -14.79 -13.05
CA HIS A 222 3.84 -13.48 -13.43
C HIS A 222 2.73 -12.45 -13.65
N ARG A 223 1.58 -12.88 -14.20
CA ARG A 223 0.39 -12.02 -14.35
C ARG A 223 -0.44 -11.88 -13.08
N TRP A 224 -0.08 -12.57 -11.99
CA TRP A 224 -0.87 -12.68 -10.77
C TRP A 224 -2.29 -13.27 -10.94
N ASP A 225 -2.54 -14.02 -12.03
CA ASP A 225 -3.74 -14.85 -12.17
C ASP A 225 -3.80 -15.91 -11.06
N ILE A 226 -2.63 -16.42 -10.67
CA ILE A 226 -2.42 -17.25 -9.49
C ILE A 226 -1.35 -16.61 -8.59
N ALA A 227 -1.52 -16.71 -7.27
CA ALA A 227 -0.52 -16.29 -6.30
C ALA A 227 0.17 -17.52 -5.69
N GLY A 228 1.48 -17.47 -5.47
CA GLY A 228 2.18 -18.48 -4.67
C GLY A 228 1.54 -18.61 -3.29
N PHE A 229 1.44 -19.82 -2.74
CA PHE A 229 0.77 -20.06 -1.45
C PHE A 229 1.18 -19.09 -0.33
N PRO A 230 2.47 -18.73 -0.15
CA PRO A 230 2.88 -17.71 0.81
C PRO A 230 2.13 -16.37 0.70
N ARG A 231 1.88 -15.89 -0.52
CA ARG A 231 1.16 -14.64 -0.79
C ARG A 231 -0.35 -14.84 -0.77
N GLY A 232 -0.85 -15.92 -1.39
CA GLY A 232 -2.26 -16.26 -1.41
C GLY A 232 -2.85 -16.45 -0.01
N LYS A 233 -2.12 -17.11 0.90
CA LYS A 233 -2.52 -17.27 2.30
C LYS A 233 -2.66 -15.92 3.01
N LEU A 234 -1.70 -15.00 2.85
CA LEU A 234 -1.75 -13.69 3.53
C LEU A 234 -2.96 -12.85 3.09
N ILE A 235 -3.29 -12.87 1.79
CA ILE A 235 -4.43 -12.13 1.25
C ILE A 235 -5.75 -12.71 1.79
N LEU A 236 -5.89 -14.05 1.77
CA LEU A 236 -7.03 -14.75 2.35
C LEU A 236 -7.17 -14.50 3.86
N GLU A 237 -6.06 -14.54 4.60
CA GLU A 237 -6.01 -14.29 6.04
C GLU A 237 -6.41 -12.84 6.38
N ALA A 238 -5.87 -11.86 5.67
CA ALA A 238 -6.23 -10.44 5.84
C ALA A 238 -7.71 -10.18 5.57
N GLN A 239 -8.27 -10.76 4.50
CA GLN A 239 -9.68 -10.61 4.15
C GLN A 239 -10.62 -11.30 5.16
N GLN A 240 -10.27 -12.50 5.62
CA GLN A 240 -11.04 -13.19 6.66
C GLN A 240 -11.07 -12.38 7.95
N ILE A 241 -9.92 -11.89 8.43
CA ILE A 241 -9.84 -11.05 9.64
C ILE A 241 -10.72 -9.80 9.51
N LEU A 242 -10.65 -9.12 8.36
CA LEU A 242 -11.42 -7.91 8.08
C LEU A 242 -12.94 -8.17 8.09
N LEU A 243 -13.39 -9.22 7.41
CA LEU A 243 -14.82 -9.55 7.33
C LEU A 243 -15.36 -10.04 8.68
N GLN A 244 -14.59 -10.84 9.44
CA GLN A 244 -14.95 -11.23 10.81
C GLN A 244 -15.06 -10.03 11.75
N PHE A 245 -14.15 -9.05 11.65
CA PHE A 245 -14.24 -7.80 12.40
C PHE A 245 -15.51 -7.01 12.06
N LEU A 246 -15.80 -6.85 10.76
CA LEU A 246 -17.00 -6.16 10.29
C LEU A 246 -18.27 -6.88 10.77
N ARG A 247 -18.31 -8.21 10.69
CA ARG A 247 -19.41 -9.05 11.18
C ARG A 247 -19.66 -8.84 12.67
N LYS A 248 -18.64 -9.02 13.52
CA LYS A 248 -18.75 -8.83 14.98
C LYS A 248 -19.20 -7.41 15.34
N THR A 249 -18.77 -6.41 14.55
CA THR A 249 -19.19 -5.01 14.73
C THR A 249 -20.67 -4.81 14.36
N VAL A 250 -21.15 -5.42 13.27
CA VAL A 250 -22.56 -5.38 12.86
C VAL A 250 -23.45 -6.16 13.84
N GLU A 251 -23.03 -7.32 14.31
CA GLU A 251 -23.72 -8.11 15.34
C GLU A 251 -23.92 -7.30 16.63
N GLN A 252 -22.87 -6.62 17.12
CA GLN A 252 -22.99 -5.71 18.26
C GLN A 252 -23.90 -4.51 17.97
N LEU A 253 -23.83 -3.93 16.76
CA LEU A 253 -24.72 -2.84 16.35
C LEU A 253 -26.18 -3.27 16.19
N LEU A 254 -26.47 -4.57 16.00
CA LEU A 254 -27.83 -5.11 15.87
C LEU A 254 -28.32 -5.85 17.12
N ASN A 255 -27.52 -5.94 18.20
CA ASN A 255 -27.93 -6.57 19.45
C ASN A 255 -29.26 -5.99 19.99
N GLY A 256 -30.20 -6.87 20.36
CA GLY A 256 -31.55 -6.51 20.79
C GLY A 256 -32.45 -5.94 19.69
N ILE A 257 -32.26 -6.34 18.42
CA ILE A 257 -33.14 -6.01 17.29
C ILE A 257 -33.67 -7.31 16.66
N ASP A 258 -34.91 -7.64 16.99
CA ASP A 258 -35.57 -8.87 16.50
C ASP A 258 -36.41 -8.65 15.23
N ARG A 259 -36.55 -7.40 14.78
CA ARG A 259 -37.37 -7.01 13.62
C ARG A 259 -36.50 -6.46 12.49
N GLU A 260 -36.80 -6.90 11.28
CA GLU A 260 -36.28 -6.30 10.05
C GLU A 260 -36.66 -4.81 9.98
N GLY A 261 -35.79 -4.03 9.36
CA GLY A 261 -35.99 -2.60 9.08
C GLY A 261 -35.93 -2.33 7.58
N SER A 262 -35.63 -1.08 7.21
CA SER A 262 -35.27 -0.73 5.83
C SER A 262 -33.82 -0.25 5.73
N ALA A 263 -33.35 -0.11 4.49
CA ALA A 263 -32.02 0.37 4.13
C ALA A 263 -32.03 1.68 3.32
N ASP A 264 -33.15 2.43 3.32
CA ASP A 264 -33.30 3.62 2.47
C ASP A 264 -32.20 4.68 2.72
N LYS A 265 -31.84 4.91 4.00
CA LYS A 265 -30.72 5.79 4.37
C LYS A 265 -29.36 5.24 3.96
N TRP A 266 -29.24 3.94 3.74
CA TRP A 266 -28.03 3.34 3.20
C TRP A 266 -27.90 3.67 1.72
N ALA A 267 -28.98 3.60 0.95
CA ALA A 267 -29.02 4.05 -0.44
C ALA A 267 -28.74 5.57 -0.56
N GLU A 268 -29.24 6.40 0.35
CA GLU A 268 -28.90 7.84 0.44
C GLU A 268 -27.38 8.07 0.69
N LEU A 269 -26.77 7.27 1.57
CA LEU A 269 -25.32 7.36 1.83
C LEU A 269 -24.48 6.85 0.65
N GLU A 270 -24.93 5.81 -0.03
CA GLU A 270 -24.31 5.29 -1.26
C GLU A 270 -24.35 6.34 -2.38
N ALA A 271 -25.48 7.00 -2.60
CA ALA A 271 -25.63 8.06 -3.59
C ALA A 271 -24.75 9.29 -3.31
N SER A 272 -24.37 9.53 -2.04
CA SER A 272 -23.41 10.55 -1.64
C SER A 272 -21.96 10.03 -1.52
N HIS A 273 -21.69 8.81 -1.99
CA HIS A 273 -20.41 8.11 -1.91
C HIS A 273 -19.81 8.06 -0.49
N PHE A 274 -20.66 8.10 0.55
CA PHE A 274 -20.28 8.21 1.95
C PHE A 274 -19.38 9.43 2.27
N ARG A 275 -19.38 10.47 1.40
CA ARG A 275 -18.61 11.69 1.60
C ARG A 275 -19.28 12.59 2.64
N ARG A 276 -18.48 13.33 3.42
CA ARG A 276 -18.99 14.43 4.24
C ARG A 276 -19.48 15.57 3.32
N SER A 277 -20.65 16.12 3.63
CA SER A 277 -21.08 17.40 3.06
C SER A 277 -20.18 18.53 3.58
N VAL A 278 -19.28 19.02 2.72
CA VAL A 278 -18.42 20.21 2.89
C VAL A 278 -17.26 20.06 3.90
N GLY A 279 -16.10 20.63 3.54
CA GLY A 279 -15.03 21.00 4.49
C GLY A 279 -13.89 20.00 4.69
N SER A 280 -13.59 19.12 3.72
CA SER A 280 -12.42 18.24 3.82
C SER A 280 -11.75 18.07 2.44
N GLU A 281 -10.98 19.08 2.05
CA GLU A 281 -10.15 19.10 0.83
C GLU A 281 -8.93 18.15 0.94
N SER A 282 -8.77 17.47 2.08
CA SER A 282 -7.72 16.48 2.38
C SER A 282 -8.09 15.02 2.08
N TRP A 283 -9.21 14.74 1.38
CA TRP A 283 -9.53 13.38 0.91
C TRP A 283 -8.72 12.99 -0.33
N SER A 284 -7.43 12.72 -0.14
CA SER A 284 -6.65 11.97 -1.12
C SER A 284 -7.30 10.62 -1.37
N ALA A 285 -7.52 10.26 -2.65
CA ALA A 285 -8.04 8.95 -3.03
C ALA A 285 -7.12 7.83 -2.55
N PHE A 286 -5.81 8.01 -2.75
CA PHE A 286 -4.73 7.09 -2.38
C PHE A 286 -4.73 6.80 -0.87
N SER A 287 -4.79 7.83 -0.03
CA SER A 287 -4.83 7.68 1.42
C SER A 287 -6.14 7.05 1.96
N ASN A 288 -7.14 6.84 1.09
CA ASN A 288 -8.47 6.39 1.45
C ASN A 288 -8.98 5.23 0.57
N GLU A 289 -8.09 4.50 -0.12
CA GLU A 289 -8.43 3.36 -0.98
C GLU A 289 -9.24 2.28 -0.23
N ALA A 290 -8.85 1.96 1.00
CA ALA A 290 -9.58 1.04 1.89
C ALA A 290 -11.05 1.43 2.16
N PHE A 291 -11.39 2.71 1.98
CA PHE A 291 -12.69 3.32 2.26
C PHE A 291 -13.39 3.79 0.97
N SER A 292 -12.96 3.27 -0.19
CA SER A 292 -13.42 3.62 -1.53
C SER A 292 -13.73 2.35 -2.36
N ALA A 293 -14.30 2.50 -3.55
CA ALA A 293 -14.48 1.38 -4.48
C ALA A 293 -13.11 0.93 -5.06
N PRO A 294 -12.80 -0.39 -5.13
CA PRO A 294 -11.54 -0.91 -5.65
C PRO A 294 -11.54 -1.00 -7.19
N ILE A 295 -12.01 0.06 -7.87
CA ILE A 295 -12.22 0.07 -9.32
C ILE A 295 -11.10 0.83 -10.04
N PHE A 296 -10.65 0.27 -11.16
CA PHE A 296 -9.81 1.00 -12.11
C PHE A 296 -10.68 1.94 -12.94
N ASP A 297 -10.38 3.24 -12.89
CA ASP A 297 -11.09 4.28 -13.64
C ASP A 297 -10.10 5.15 -14.43
N VAL A 298 -9.92 4.80 -15.71
CA VAL A 298 -9.05 5.53 -16.63
C VAL A 298 -9.55 6.95 -16.94
N SER A 299 -10.86 7.22 -16.79
CA SER A 299 -11.39 8.58 -17.00
C SER A 299 -11.01 9.50 -15.86
N ARG A 300 -11.08 8.99 -14.61
CA ARG A 300 -10.58 9.68 -13.42
C ARG A 300 -9.07 9.89 -13.46
N LEU A 301 -8.30 8.97 -14.04
CA LEU A 301 -6.86 9.18 -14.25
C LEU A 301 -6.60 10.35 -15.20
N VAL A 302 -7.32 10.46 -16.34
CA VAL A 302 -7.24 11.62 -17.25
C VAL A 302 -7.62 12.92 -16.54
N GLU A 303 -8.75 12.95 -15.83
CA GLU A 303 -9.16 14.12 -15.05
C GLU A 303 -8.07 14.54 -14.05
N SER A 304 -7.50 13.58 -13.33
CA SER A 304 -6.48 13.83 -12.31
C SER A 304 -5.16 14.34 -12.93
N SER A 305 -4.72 13.81 -14.07
CA SER A 305 -3.49 14.27 -14.74
C SER A 305 -3.68 15.65 -15.38
N GLN A 306 -4.83 15.91 -16.01
CA GLN A 306 -5.16 17.21 -16.58
C GLN A 306 -5.25 18.31 -15.50
N VAL A 307 -5.90 18.04 -14.36
CA VAL A 307 -5.96 19.00 -13.23
C VAL A 307 -4.56 19.31 -12.69
N ARG A 308 -3.67 18.31 -12.57
CA ARG A 308 -2.29 18.52 -12.12
C ARG A 308 -1.40 19.21 -13.15
N LEU A 309 -1.65 19.01 -14.44
CA LEU A 309 -1.01 19.78 -15.51
C LEU A 309 -1.41 21.26 -15.44
N ALA A 310 -2.72 21.55 -15.34
CA ALA A 310 -3.22 22.91 -15.22
C ALA A 310 -2.64 23.63 -13.98
N GLU A 311 -2.61 22.96 -12.82
CA GLU A 311 -1.98 23.49 -11.60
C GLU A 311 -0.48 23.81 -11.79
N ALA A 312 0.24 22.99 -12.55
CA ALA A 312 1.65 23.23 -12.86
C ALA A 312 1.86 24.38 -13.87
N GLU A 313 1.00 24.48 -14.87
CA GLU A 313 1.03 25.54 -15.89
C GLU A 313 0.64 26.90 -15.29
N ASP A 314 -0.40 26.95 -14.45
CA ASP A 314 -0.79 28.14 -13.68
C ASP A 314 0.34 28.60 -12.76
N HIS A 315 1.02 27.68 -12.06
CA HIS A 315 2.15 28.02 -11.20
C HIS A 315 3.32 28.63 -12.00
N LEU A 316 3.69 28.03 -13.14
CA LEU A 316 4.72 28.56 -14.03
C LEU A 316 4.33 29.92 -14.62
N TRP A 317 3.06 30.09 -15.01
CA TRP A 317 2.53 31.35 -15.55
C TRP A 317 2.57 32.47 -14.52
N LEU A 318 2.13 32.23 -13.27
CA LEU A 318 2.17 33.23 -12.20
C LEU A 318 3.61 33.65 -11.87
N LEU A 319 4.57 32.72 -11.84
CA LEU A 319 5.99 33.05 -11.68
C LEU A 319 6.55 33.94 -12.81
N GLN A 320 5.97 33.90 -14.01
CA GLN A 320 6.39 34.71 -15.16
C GLN A 320 5.66 36.05 -15.27
N THR A 321 4.44 36.16 -14.73
CA THR A 321 3.52 37.29 -15.02
C THR A 321 3.08 38.10 -13.81
N ASP A 322 3.19 37.56 -12.60
CA ASP A 322 2.79 38.22 -11.35
C ASP A 322 4.03 38.52 -10.47
N PRO A 323 4.45 39.80 -10.38
CA PRO A 323 5.58 40.21 -9.55
C PRO A 323 5.39 40.01 -8.04
N GLU A 324 4.16 40.01 -7.53
CA GLU A 324 3.86 39.77 -6.11
C GLU A 324 3.97 38.27 -5.81
N TYR A 325 3.36 37.43 -6.64
CA TYR A 325 3.49 35.97 -6.55
C TYR A 325 4.96 35.52 -6.66
N PHE A 326 5.72 36.08 -7.60
CA PHE A 326 7.14 35.80 -7.77
C PHE A 326 7.98 36.20 -6.55
N GLN A 327 7.70 37.37 -5.95
CA GLN A 327 8.35 37.81 -4.72
C GLN A 327 8.05 36.88 -3.53
N ASP A 328 6.79 36.49 -3.36
CA ASP A 328 6.40 35.56 -2.29
C ASP A 328 6.96 34.15 -2.53
N ALA A 329 7.04 33.67 -3.77
CA ALA A 329 7.70 32.41 -4.12
C ALA A 329 9.20 32.43 -3.76
N ILE A 330 9.93 33.50 -4.08
CA ILE A 330 11.33 33.69 -3.66
C ILE A 330 11.45 33.76 -2.14
N LYS A 331 10.57 34.51 -1.47
CA LYS A 331 10.55 34.69 -0.01
C LYS A 331 10.22 33.39 0.72
N ASN A 332 9.41 32.50 0.13
CA ASN A 332 9.12 31.18 0.67
C ASN A 332 10.27 30.20 0.41
N GLY A 333 10.81 30.17 -0.82
CA GLY A 333 11.99 29.34 -1.14
C GLY A 333 13.21 29.68 -0.28
N SER A 334 13.49 30.97 -0.05
CA SER A 334 14.66 31.45 0.70
C SER A 334 14.59 31.27 2.23
N GLN A 335 13.51 30.72 2.79
CA GLN A 335 13.41 30.45 4.24
C GLN A 335 14.33 29.31 4.71
N GLY A 336 14.76 28.40 3.82
CA GLY A 336 15.65 27.28 4.14
C GLY A 336 17.02 27.71 4.70
N ARG A 337 17.63 26.93 5.59
CA ARG A 337 18.95 27.28 6.19
C ARG A 337 20.08 27.33 5.16
N ILE A 338 19.96 26.64 4.03
CA ILE A 338 20.96 26.66 2.94
C ILE A 338 21.11 28.05 2.31
N PHE A 339 20.04 28.86 2.35
CA PHE A 339 20.02 30.24 1.89
C PHE A 339 20.58 31.24 2.92
N LYS A 340 21.04 30.75 4.08
CA LYS A 340 21.70 31.53 5.15
C LYS A 340 23.21 31.30 5.21
N ILE A 341 23.75 30.51 4.28
CA ILE A 341 25.19 30.39 4.06
C ILE A 341 25.62 31.65 3.30
N ASN A 342 26.62 32.36 3.81
CA ASN A 342 27.10 33.62 3.23
C ASN A 342 27.96 33.42 1.96
N ASP A 343 27.50 32.58 1.03
CA ASP A 343 28.07 32.40 -0.30
C ASP A 343 27.00 32.73 -1.37
N PRO A 344 27.20 33.78 -2.20
CA PRO A 344 26.24 34.17 -3.21
C PRO A 344 26.08 33.16 -4.37
N GLN A 345 27.03 32.22 -4.59
CA GLN A 345 26.94 31.26 -5.68
C GLN A 345 25.91 30.13 -5.42
N PRO A 346 25.93 29.42 -4.26
CA PRO A 346 24.86 28.50 -3.85
C PRO A 346 23.48 29.14 -3.78
N TRP A 347 23.40 30.41 -3.36
CA TRP A 347 22.14 31.19 -3.33
C TRP A 347 21.54 31.33 -4.74
N ASN A 348 22.31 31.86 -5.69
CA ASN A 348 21.84 32.05 -7.08
C ASN A 348 21.44 30.72 -7.74
N ARG A 349 22.26 29.66 -7.58
CA ARG A 349 21.98 28.33 -8.12
C ARG A 349 20.71 27.72 -7.52
N SER A 350 20.51 27.86 -6.21
CA SER A 350 19.34 27.30 -5.54
C SER A 350 18.05 28.03 -5.89
N ILE A 351 18.08 29.35 -6.05
CA ILE A 351 16.91 30.12 -6.53
C ILE A 351 16.60 29.79 -7.99
N ALA A 352 17.61 29.72 -8.87
CA ALA A 352 17.41 29.34 -10.26
C ALA A 352 16.76 27.94 -10.41
N ILE A 353 17.16 26.98 -9.57
CA ILE A 353 16.53 25.65 -9.55
C ILE A 353 15.07 25.73 -9.09
N ASN A 354 14.77 26.35 -7.95
CA ASN A 354 13.42 26.34 -7.37
C ASN A 354 12.42 27.23 -8.11
N ILE A 355 12.87 28.31 -8.75
CA ILE A 355 12.00 29.31 -9.40
C ILE A 355 11.86 29.08 -10.91
N TRP A 356 12.84 28.43 -11.56
CA TRP A 356 12.81 28.22 -13.02
C TRP A 356 12.87 26.75 -13.43
N ALA A 357 13.81 25.97 -12.90
CA ALA A 357 13.96 24.58 -13.33
C ALA A 357 12.80 23.70 -12.84
N GLU A 358 12.51 23.70 -11.53
CA GLU A 358 11.48 22.85 -10.92
C GLU A 358 10.05 23.11 -11.46
N PRO A 359 9.57 24.37 -11.63
CA PRO A 359 8.25 24.61 -12.22
C PRO A 359 8.17 24.15 -13.68
N LEU A 360 9.22 24.38 -14.47
CA LEU A 360 9.28 23.97 -15.87
C LEU A 360 9.33 22.43 -16.02
N GLU A 361 10.16 21.76 -15.22
CA GLU A 361 10.23 20.29 -15.18
C GLU A 361 8.90 19.68 -14.74
N ARG A 362 8.20 20.31 -13.79
CA ARG A 362 6.87 19.88 -13.34
C ARG A 362 5.81 19.97 -14.43
N VAL A 363 5.83 21.02 -15.25
CA VAL A 363 4.93 21.13 -16.43
C VAL A 363 5.23 20.02 -17.44
N PHE A 364 6.51 19.82 -17.81
CA PHE A 364 6.87 18.74 -18.74
C PHE A 364 6.48 17.36 -18.22
N MET A 365 6.75 17.09 -16.94
CA MET A 365 6.40 15.85 -16.25
C MET A 365 4.89 15.56 -16.29
N TRP A 366 4.05 16.53 -15.88
CA TRP A 366 2.60 16.34 -15.91
C TRP A 366 2.03 16.28 -17.32
N ARG A 367 2.65 16.97 -18.29
CA ARG A 367 2.24 16.89 -19.69
C ARG A 367 2.46 15.49 -20.25
N SER A 368 3.64 14.90 -20.06
CA SER A 368 3.90 13.52 -20.48
C SER A 368 2.98 12.51 -19.77
N ILE A 369 2.66 12.72 -18.48
CA ILE A 369 1.68 11.88 -17.78
C ILE A 369 0.28 12.04 -18.43
N ALA A 370 -0.17 13.26 -18.71
CA ALA A 370 -1.47 13.50 -19.32
C ALA A 370 -1.58 12.84 -20.71
N GLU A 371 -0.56 13.02 -21.56
CA GLU A 371 -0.48 12.43 -22.90
C GLU A 371 -0.52 10.89 -22.87
N GLU A 372 0.27 10.23 -22.01
CA GLU A 372 0.27 8.76 -21.88
C GLU A 372 -1.02 8.21 -21.26
N VAL A 373 -1.63 8.91 -20.29
CA VAL A 373 -2.91 8.49 -19.69
C VAL A 373 -4.07 8.66 -20.69
N GLU A 374 -4.05 9.70 -21.53
CA GLU A 374 -4.99 9.84 -22.65
C GLU A 374 -4.79 8.73 -23.70
N HIS A 375 -3.54 8.39 -24.04
CA HIS A 375 -3.25 7.27 -24.92
C HIS A 375 -3.78 5.94 -24.35
N LEU A 376 -3.56 5.69 -23.06
CA LEU A 376 -4.11 4.53 -22.35
C LEU A 376 -5.64 4.53 -22.38
N LYS A 377 -6.31 5.68 -22.19
CA LYS A 377 -7.78 5.78 -22.29
C LYS A 377 -8.28 5.37 -23.67
N VAL A 378 -7.61 5.78 -24.74
CA VAL A 378 -7.96 5.38 -26.12
C VAL A 378 -7.81 3.87 -26.32
N GLN A 379 -6.70 3.27 -25.90
CA GLN A 379 -6.53 1.81 -26.01
C GLN A 379 -7.53 1.06 -25.12
N TYR A 380 -7.72 1.49 -23.87
CA TYR A 380 -8.63 0.86 -22.93
C TYR A 380 -10.06 0.87 -23.45
N MET A 381 -10.57 2.00 -23.96
CA MET A 381 -11.93 2.07 -24.50
C MET A 381 -12.12 1.21 -25.77
N ALA A 382 -11.07 1.00 -26.57
CA ALA A 382 -11.10 0.12 -27.73
C ALA A 382 -11.06 -1.38 -27.39
N PHE A 383 -10.54 -1.74 -26.21
CA PHE A 383 -10.28 -3.13 -25.81
C PHE A 383 -11.01 -3.60 -24.55
N ARG A 384 -11.73 -2.72 -23.84
CA ARG A 384 -12.37 -3.01 -22.52
C ARG A 384 -13.24 -4.26 -22.51
N ASP A 385 -13.96 -4.52 -23.61
CA ASP A 385 -14.91 -5.64 -23.70
C ASP A 385 -14.20 -6.99 -23.97
N GLN A 386 -12.87 -6.95 -24.18
CA GLN A 386 -11.95 -8.09 -24.34
C GLN A 386 -11.04 -8.28 -23.10
N VAL A 387 -11.28 -7.54 -22.01
CA VAL A 387 -10.52 -7.68 -20.75
C VAL A 387 -11.26 -8.66 -19.84
N HIS A 388 -10.64 -9.80 -19.58
CA HIS A 388 -11.20 -10.88 -18.75
C HIS A 388 -10.21 -11.28 -17.65
N ILE A 389 -10.70 -11.57 -16.45
CA ILE A 389 -9.86 -11.88 -15.29
C ILE A 389 -9.27 -13.29 -15.44
N GLY A 390 -7.95 -13.44 -15.33
CA GLY A 390 -7.24 -14.69 -15.57
C GLY A 390 -6.78 -14.88 -17.02
N GLU A 391 -7.01 -13.89 -17.90
CA GLU A 391 -6.62 -13.92 -19.31
C GLU A 391 -5.61 -12.80 -19.61
N ARG A 392 -4.81 -12.98 -20.68
CA ARG A 392 -3.85 -11.94 -21.11
C ARG A 392 -4.59 -10.72 -21.65
N LEU A 393 -4.10 -9.53 -21.31
CA LEU A 393 -4.57 -8.30 -21.92
C LEU A 393 -4.29 -8.28 -23.43
N PRO A 394 -5.14 -7.62 -24.25
CA PRO A 394 -4.83 -7.41 -25.66
C PRO A 394 -3.47 -6.69 -25.84
N PRO A 395 -2.55 -7.16 -26.72
CA PRO A 395 -1.17 -6.67 -26.78
C PRO A 395 -0.94 -5.18 -27.12
N LYS A 396 -1.99 -4.44 -27.49
CA LYS A 396 -1.96 -2.96 -27.60
C LYS A 396 -2.25 -2.29 -26.26
N LEU A 397 -3.22 -2.81 -25.51
CA LEU A 397 -3.59 -2.33 -24.19
C LEU A 397 -2.49 -2.66 -23.17
N GLU A 398 -1.93 -3.87 -23.22
CA GLU A 398 -0.79 -4.29 -22.40
C GLU A 398 0.41 -3.35 -22.56
N ARG A 399 0.77 -3.00 -23.80
CA ARG A 399 1.84 -2.02 -24.08
C ARG A 399 1.51 -0.61 -23.59
N ALA A 400 0.27 -0.14 -23.71
CA ALA A 400 -0.11 1.17 -23.20
C ALA A 400 -0.02 1.24 -21.66
N PHE A 401 -0.38 0.17 -20.95
CA PHE A 401 -0.14 0.06 -19.51
C PHE A 401 1.36 0.07 -19.19
N GLY A 402 2.17 -0.74 -19.87
CA GLY A 402 3.62 -0.80 -19.65
C GLY A 402 4.35 0.52 -19.94
N SER A 403 3.93 1.27 -20.98
CA SER A 403 4.44 2.62 -21.27
C SER A 403 4.14 3.61 -20.14
N LEU A 404 2.89 3.65 -19.68
CA LEU A 404 2.49 4.51 -18.56
C LEU A 404 3.21 4.12 -17.26
N GLU A 405 3.30 2.83 -16.95
CA GLU A 405 4.00 2.31 -15.78
C GLU A 405 5.48 2.71 -15.81
N LEU A 406 6.18 2.49 -16.93
CA LEU A 406 7.58 2.88 -17.09
C LEU A 406 7.79 4.40 -16.91
N LEU A 407 6.89 5.22 -17.46
CA LEU A 407 6.93 6.67 -17.27
C LEU A 407 6.78 7.04 -15.79
N LEU A 408 5.76 6.49 -15.11
CA LEU A 408 5.48 6.75 -13.69
C LEU A 408 6.62 6.26 -12.79
N ILE A 409 7.21 5.10 -13.06
CA ILE A 409 8.40 4.58 -12.34
C ILE A 409 9.56 5.57 -12.45
N ASN A 410 9.87 6.02 -13.66
CA ASN A 410 11.01 6.92 -13.90
C ASN A 410 10.80 8.29 -13.24
N ILE A 411 9.57 8.82 -13.30
CA ILE A 411 9.17 10.05 -12.62
C ILE A 411 9.26 9.90 -11.10
N LEU A 412 8.75 8.80 -10.54
CA LEU A 412 8.78 8.54 -9.10
C LEU A 412 10.21 8.39 -8.60
N ASN A 413 11.05 7.63 -9.30
CA ASN A 413 12.48 7.48 -9.00
C ASN A 413 13.23 8.82 -9.02
N ARG A 414 12.99 9.66 -10.02
CA ARG A 414 13.54 11.02 -10.09
C ARG A 414 13.06 11.88 -8.91
N SER A 415 11.76 11.86 -8.64
CA SER A 415 11.12 12.63 -7.57
C SER A 415 11.63 12.22 -6.18
N THR A 416 11.83 10.92 -5.93
CA THR A 416 12.41 10.40 -4.69
C THR A 416 13.86 10.85 -4.52
N LYS A 417 14.69 10.74 -5.56
CA LYS A 417 16.09 11.25 -5.54
C LYS A 417 16.12 12.76 -5.26
N HIS A 418 15.23 13.53 -5.90
CA HIS A 418 15.10 14.97 -5.69
C HIS A 418 14.68 15.29 -4.25
N LEU A 419 13.62 14.65 -3.73
CA LEU A 419 13.13 14.83 -2.36
C LEU A 419 14.24 14.58 -1.32
N LEU A 420 15.04 13.53 -1.50
CA LEU A 420 16.18 13.25 -0.62
C LEU A 420 17.24 14.35 -0.64
N SER A 421 17.45 15.01 -1.79
CA SER A 421 18.33 16.18 -1.88
C SER A 421 17.74 17.44 -1.23
N LEU A 422 16.40 17.55 -1.14
CA LEU A 422 15.69 18.69 -0.55
C LEU A 422 15.51 18.60 0.96
N LEU A 423 15.19 17.42 1.51
CA LEU A 423 14.85 17.28 2.94
C LEU A 423 15.88 17.90 3.90
N PRO A 424 17.22 17.76 3.71
CA PRO A 424 18.21 18.44 4.57
C PRO A 424 18.14 19.98 4.52
N ARG A 425 17.61 20.53 3.43
CA ARG A 425 17.53 21.99 3.16
C ARG A 425 16.29 22.62 3.78
N MET A 426 15.23 21.82 4.00
CA MET A 426 13.96 22.26 4.58
C MET A 426 14.11 22.58 6.07
N VAL A 427 13.59 23.73 6.50
CA VAL A 427 13.67 24.21 7.90
C VAL A 427 13.12 23.16 8.89
N ALA A 428 12.01 22.50 8.54
CA ALA A 428 11.33 21.54 9.40
C ALA A 428 12.12 20.24 9.66
N PHE A 429 13.05 19.87 8.78
CA PHE A 429 13.82 18.62 8.88
C PHE A 429 15.30 18.84 9.16
N HIS A 430 15.81 20.07 9.00
CA HIS A 430 17.23 20.39 9.09
C HIS A 430 17.92 19.89 10.38
N ASP A 431 17.27 19.98 11.54
CA ASP A 431 17.90 19.58 12.80
C ASP A 431 18.11 18.06 12.95
N LEU A 432 17.58 17.27 12.02
CA LEU A 432 17.85 15.83 11.87
C LEU A 432 19.15 15.54 11.10
N TYR A 433 19.77 16.53 10.43
CA TYR A 433 20.93 16.32 9.55
C TYR A 433 22.20 17.05 9.99
N CYS A 434 23.33 16.36 9.84
CA CYS A 434 24.65 16.95 9.70
C CYS A 434 24.82 17.34 8.25
N ILE A 435 25.07 18.62 7.97
CA ILE A 435 25.37 19.08 6.63
C ILE A 435 26.85 19.41 6.59
N ASP A 436 27.60 18.67 5.77
CA ASP A 436 28.98 19.03 5.45
C ASP A 436 28.97 20.11 4.36
N TYR A 437 29.75 21.16 4.61
CA TYR A 437 29.96 22.30 3.71
C TYR A 437 31.40 22.34 3.18
N SER A 438 32.19 21.27 3.39
CA SER A 438 33.60 21.19 3.01
C SER A 438 33.84 21.25 1.49
N GLN A 439 32.85 20.89 0.68
CA GLN A 439 32.93 20.94 -0.78
C GLN A 439 32.01 22.03 -1.37
N PRO A 440 32.57 23.04 -2.08
CA PRO A 440 31.77 24.06 -2.76
C PRO A 440 30.90 23.45 -3.87
N GLY A 441 29.59 23.46 -3.68
CA GLY A 441 28.60 23.10 -4.70
C GLY A 441 27.92 21.74 -4.51
N ASP A 442 28.49 20.85 -3.68
CA ASP A 442 27.91 19.54 -3.33
C ASP A 442 27.62 19.47 -1.83
N ILE A 443 26.34 19.37 -1.50
CA ILE A 443 25.84 19.36 -0.11
C ILE A 443 25.73 17.92 0.35
N ILE A 444 26.77 17.42 1.02
CA ILE A 444 26.77 16.09 1.63
C ILE A 444 26.04 16.19 2.97
N ALA A 445 24.78 15.76 2.98
CA ALA A 445 23.97 15.69 4.19
C ALA A 445 23.89 14.25 4.71
N SER A 446 24.45 14.00 5.88
CA SER A 446 24.22 12.79 6.67
C SER A 446 23.20 13.07 7.77
N LEU A 447 22.57 12.03 8.32
CA LEU A 447 21.75 12.21 9.52
C LEU A 447 22.63 12.50 10.73
N ARG A 448 22.11 13.27 11.69
CA ARG A 448 22.76 13.42 13.01
C ARG A 448 22.62 12.10 13.76
N ASP A 449 23.73 11.38 13.89
CA ASP A 449 23.89 10.43 14.99
C ASP A 449 23.87 11.22 16.31
N LYS A 450 22.69 11.24 16.94
CA LYS A 450 22.50 11.71 18.32
C LYS A 450 21.89 10.58 19.13
N ASP A 451 22.70 10.02 20.03
CA ASP A 451 22.32 9.35 21.28
C ASP A 451 21.21 8.28 21.24
N HIS A 452 20.91 7.73 20.06
CA HIS A 452 19.88 6.73 19.85
C HIS A 452 20.50 5.55 19.07
N GLY A 453 21.25 4.72 19.82
CA GLY A 453 22.24 3.78 19.29
C GLY A 453 21.78 2.99 18.06
N ASN A 454 22.40 3.28 16.91
CA ASN A 454 22.32 2.65 15.59
C ASN A 454 20.96 2.38 14.93
N ASP A 455 19.85 2.29 15.67
CA ASP A 455 18.57 1.86 15.11
C ASP A 455 17.60 3.02 14.80
N GLN A 456 17.64 4.15 15.51
CA GLN A 456 16.59 5.18 15.37
C GLN A 456 16.84 6.21 14.25
N ALA A 457 18.08 6.61 13.98
CA ALA A 457 18.39 7.51 12.86
C ALA A 457 18.09 6.82 11.50
N ILE A 458 18.46 5.54 11.39
CA ILE A 458 18.08 4.69 10.27
C ILE A 458 16.54 4.67 10.10
N VAL A 459 15.79 4.76 11.19
CA VAL A 459 14.33 4.56 11.27
C VAL A 459 13.51 5.87 11.31
N LEU A 460 14.07 7.01 10.90
CA LEU A 460 13.28 8.15 10.39
C LEU A 460 13.41 8.31 8.88
N HIS A 461 14.61 8.07 8.36
CA HIS A 461 14.79 7.89 6.92
C HIS A 461 14.09 6.64 6.44
N ARG A 462 14.24 5.48 7.08
CA ARG A 462 13.59 4.26 6.61
C ARG A 462 12.07 4.29 6.64
N PRO A 463 11.30 4.88 7.58
CA PRO A 463 9.86 4.95 7.41
C PRO A 463 9.38 5.93 6.32
N ILE A 464 10.08 7.04 6.04
CA ILE A 464 9.72 7.87 4.86
C ILE A 464 10.18 7.16 3.58
N ILE A 465 11.46 6.81 3.52
CA ILE A 465 12.07 6.13 2.38
C ILE A 465 11.44 4.76 2.14
N LEU A 466 11.00 3.95 3.11
CA LEU A 466 10.31 2.65 2.95
C LEU A 466 8.78 2.76 2.90
N VAL A 467 8.15 3.84 3.35
CA VAL A 467 6.75 4.09 2.91
C VAL A 467 6.75 4.51 1.43
N PHE A 468 7.84 5.09 0.91
CA PHE A 468 8.08 5.26 -0.54
C PHE A 468 8.78 4.07 -1.22
N ILE A 469 9.62 3.29 -0.53
CA ILE A 469 10.41 2.17 -1.08
C ILE A 469 9.59 0.90 -0.97
N ALA A 470 9.10 0.52 0.21
CA ALA A 470 8.38 -0.74 0.41
C ALA A 470 6.88 -0.67 0.03
N THR A 471 6.43 0.44 -0.59
CA THR A 471 5.24 0.47 -1.45
C THR A 471 5.56 0.26 -2.93
N TRP A 472 6.84 0.22 -3.35
CA TRP A 472 7.22 0.26 -4.77
C TRP A 472 8.40 -0.63 -5.23
N PHE A 473 9.41 -0.88 -4.39
CA PHE A 473 10.64 -1.60 -4.73
C PHE A 473 10.51 -3.11 -4.50
N GLY A 474 9.41 -3.67 -4.98
CA GLY A 474 9.46 -5.02 -5.54
C GLY A 474 10.46 -5.11 -6.71
N SER A 475 10.78 -3.96 -7.33
CA SER A 475 11.66 -3.84 -8.49
C SER A 475 12.81 -2.86 -8.20
N ARG A 476 14.05 -3.33 -7.97
CA ARG A 476 15.23 -2.47 -7.82
C ARG A 476 16.39 -2.91 -8.72
N GLU A 477 16.73 -2.03 -9.65
CA GLU A 477 18.04 -1.84 -10.31
C GLU A 477 18.78 -3.09 -10.85
N PRO A 478 18.81 -3.31 -12.19
CA PRO A 478 19.99 -3.88 -12.82
C PRO A 478 21.11 -2.83 -12.82
N ASN A 479 22.29 -3.21 -12.33
CA ASN A 479 23.49 -2.37 -12.40
C ASN A 479 24.10 -2.37 -13.81
N GLY A 480 24.60 -1.22 -14.26
CA GLY A 480 25.33 -1.01 -15.53
C GLY A 480 24.39 -0.62 -16.69
N ILE A 481 24.54 0.55 -17.31
CA ILE A 481 25.78 1.20 -17.80
C ILE A 481 25.96 2.60 -17.21
#